data_AF-A0A183NLM9-F1
#
_entry.id   AF-A0A183NLM9-F1
#
_cell.length_a   1.000
_cell.length_b   1.000
_cell.length_c   1.000
_cell.angle_alpha   90.00
_cell.angle_beta   90.00
_cell.angle_gamma   90.00
#
_symmetry.space_group_name_H-M   'P 1'
#
loop_
_entity.id
_entity.type
_entity.pdbx_description
1 polymer ?
#
loop_
_entity_poly.entity_id
_entity_poly.type
_entity_poly.pdbx_seq_one_letter_code
_entity_poly.pdbx_strand_id
1 'polypeptide(L)'
;MQEKTTSVAAASAVVGINIHKRKSKILSYNTTYTNRITIDGEDFEDVKAFTYLSSIIDEHDGSDSDVKARIDKARAAYLQLQNIWNSK
;
A
#
# COMPACT_ATOMS: atom_id res chain seq x y z
N MET A 1 8.67 13.55 -5.78
CA MET A 1 8.54 12.40 -4.84
C MET A 1 9.44 12.55 -3.61
N GLN A 2 10.71 12.93 -3.76
CA GLN A 2 11.63 13.18 -2.64
C GLN A 2 11.05 14.09 -1.55
N GLU A 3 10.53 15.27 -1.91
CA GLU A 3 9.96 16.22 -0.94
C GLU A 3 8.83 15.63 -0.08
N LYS A 4 7.93 14.84 -0.70
CA LYS A 4 6.85 14.15 0.01
C LYS A 4 7.41 13.12 0.99
N THR A 5 8.41 12.36 0.58
CA THR A 5 9.08 11.38 1.44
C THR A 5 9.74 12.04 2.64
N THR A 6 10.44 13.16 2.45
CA THR A 6 11.01 13.95 3.55
C THR A 6 9.93 14.49 4.49
N SER A 7 8.81 15.00 3.94
CA SER A 7 7.68 15.48 4.75
C SER A 7 7.04 14.37 5.58
N VAL A 8 6.85 13.17 5.01
CA VAL A 8 6.31 12.01 5.72
C VAL A 8 7.28 11.55 6.82
N ALA A 9 8.59 11.59 6.56
CA ALA A 9 9.61 11.26 7.56
C ALA A 9 9.57 12.20 8.76
N ALA A 10 9.51 13.51 8.51
CA ALA A 10 9.40 14.52 9.55
C ALA A 10 8.09 14.35 10.36
N ALA A 11 6.95 14.16 9.69
CA ALA A 11 5.68 13.95 10.37
C ALA A 11 5.68 12.66 11.21
N SER A 12 6.28 11.57 10.70
CA SER A 12 6.41 10.30 11.42
C SER A 12 7.25 10.47 12.69
N ALA A 13 8.36 11.20 12.61
CA ALA A 13 9.21 11.48 13.77
C ALA A 13 8.47 12.26 14.87
N VAL A 14 7.62 13.23 14.50
CA VAL A 14 6.80 14.00 15.45
C VAL A 14 5.85 13.11 16.25
N VAL A 15 5.30 12.06 15.63
CA VAL A 15 4.41 11.10 16.29
C VAL A 15 5.13 9.87 16.85
N GLY A 16 6.47 9.86 16.85
CA GLY A 16 7.29 8.76 17.37
C GLY A 16 7.28 7.49 16.49
N ILE A 17 6.92 7.60 15.21
CA ILE A 17 6.93 6.50 14.25
C ILE A 17 8.27 6.48 13.51
N ASN A 18 8.90 5.30 13.45
CA ASN A 18 10.14 5.08 12.71
C ASN A 18 9.87 4.48 11.32
N ILE A 19 10.41 5.13 10.29
CA ILE A 19 10.38 4.60 8.92
C ILE A 19 11.49 3.55 8.77
N HIS A 20 11.10 2.30 8.51
CA HIS A 20 12.06 1.21 8.30
C HIS A 20 12.56 1.19 6.87
N LYS A 21 13.63 1.95 6.61
CA LYS A 21 14.22 2.20 5.28
C LYS A 21 14.40 0.93 4.43
N ARG A 22 14.95 -0.14 4.99
CA ARG A 22 15.15 -1.43 4.28
C ARG A 22 13.87 -2.22 3.93
N LYS A 23 12.74 -1.93 4.57
CA LYS A 23 11.45 -2.59 4.31
C LYS A 23 10.55 -1.73 3.43
N SER A 24 10.79 -0.42 3.43
CA SER A 24 10.12 0.53 2.56
C SER A 24 10.64 0.36 1.13
N LYS A 25 9.71 0.36 0.19
CA LYS A 25 9.96 0.19 -1.24
C LYS A 25 9.26 1.29 -2.01
N ILE A 26 9.80 1.64 -3.15
CA ILE A 26 9.17 2.56 -4.11
C ILE A 26 8.62 1.72 -5.24
N LEU A 27 7.34 1.88 -5.51
CA LEU A 27 6.74 1.34 -6.72
C LEU A 27 6.91 2.39 -7.82
N SER A 28 7.62 2.02 -8.89
CA SER A 28 7.74 2.87 -10.07
C SER A 28 6.45 2.80 -10.90
N TYR A 29 5.80 3.93 -11.11
CA TYR A 29 4.62 4.06 -11.96
C TYR A 29 4.90 5.07 -13.07
N ASN A 30 4.99 4.61 -14.32
CA ASN A 30 5.14 5.44 -15.52
C ASN A 30 6.37 6.39 -15.58
N THR A 31 7.32 6.31 -14.65
CA THR A 31 8.55 7.12 -14.67
C THR A 31 9.74 6.27 -15.09
N THR A 32 10.56 6.75 -16.03
CA THR A 32 11.89 6.18 -16.27
C THR A 32 12.68 6.17 -14.97
N TYR A 33 13.25 5.03 -14.60
CA TYR A 33 14.05 4.74 -13.40
C TYR A 33 15.14 5.79 -13.15
N THR A 34 14.81 6.95 -12.55
CA THR A 34 15.78 8.07 -12.47
C THR A 34 15.84 8.78 -11.14
N ASN A 35 14.82 8.68 -10.27
CA ASN A 35 14.85 9.40 -9.00
C ASN A 35 15.04 8.43 -7.84
N ARG A 36 16.31 8.16 -7.53
CA ARG A 36 16.72 7.49 -6.29
C ARG A 36 16.25 8.36 -5.11
N ILE A 37 15.25 7.89 -4.39
CA ILE A 37 14.73 8.60 -3.22
C ILE A 37 15.50 8.12 -2.00
N THR A 38 15.91 9.05 -1.15
CA THR A 38 16.75 8.77 0.02
C THR A 38 16.17 9.32 1.32
N ILE A 39 16.44 8.65 2.44
CA ILE A 39 16.26 9.20 3.80
C ILE A 39 17.54 8.96 4.59
N ASP A 40 18.11 10.04 5.13
CA ASP A 40 19.40 10.07 5.82
C ASP A 40 20.54 9.38 5.05
N GLY A 41 20.54 9.53 3.72
CA GLY A 41 21.58 8.95 2.84
C GLY A 41 21.41 7.46 2.53
N GLU A 42 20.37 6.80 3.03
CA GLU A 42 19.97 5.46 2.59
C GLU A 42 18.87 5.53 1.54
N ASP A 43 19.00 4.73 0.50
CA ASP A 43 18.02 4.67 -0.59
C ASP A 43 17.01 3.57 -0.37
N PHE A 44 15.81 3.80 -0.91
CA PHE A 44 14.80 2.75 -0.95
C PHE A 44 15.01 1.81 -2.14
N GLU A 45 14.60 0.56 -1.97
CA GLU A 45 14.50 -0.40 -3.05
C GLU A 45 13.38 0.02 -4.02
N ASP A 46 13.70 0.11 -5.30
CA ASP A 46 12.70 0.31 -6.35
C ASP A 46 12.20 -1.05 -6.85
N VAL A 47 10.89 -1.22 -6.89
CA VAL A 47 10.22 -2.46 -7.27
C VAL A 47 9.14 -2.20 -8.31
N LYS A 48 8.89 -3.19 -9.17
CA LYS A 48 7.81 -3.15 -10.18
C LYS A 48 6.47 -3.63 -9.65
N ALA A 49 6.49 -4.40 -8.57
CA ALA A 49 5.29 -4.88 -7.88
C ALA A 49 5.61 -5.18 -6.42
N PHE A 50 4.62 -5.08 -5.55
CA PHE A 50 4.71 -5.53 -4.16
C PHE A 50 3.38 -6.11 -3.70
N THR A 51 3.43 -7.03 -2.74
CA THR A 51 2.24 -7.60 -2.14
C THR A 51 1.82 -6.78 -0.92
N TYR A 52 0.60 -6.25 -0.94
CA TYR A 52 -0.01 -5.56 0.20
C TYR A 52 -1.35 -6.19 0.55
N LEU A 53 -1.48 -6.65 1.79
CA LEU A 53 -2.70 -7.31 2.28
C LEU A 53 -3.20 -8.41 1.34
N SER A 54 -2.27 -9.24 0.86
CA SER A 54 -2.49 -10.34 -0.10
C SER A 54 -2.94 -9.93 -1.50
N SER A 55 -2.92 -8.64 -1.83
CA SER A 55 -3.10 -8.16 -3.19
C SER A 55 -1.76 -7.77 -3.81
N ILE A 56 -1.59 -8.08 -5.09
CA ILE A 56 -0.43 -7.62 -5.85
C ILE A 56 -0.72 -6.21 -6.35
N ILE A 57 0.09 -5.26 -5.91
CA ILE A 57 0.08 -3.90 -6.43
C ILE A 57 1.25 -3.80 -7.40
N ASP A 58 0.94 -3.62 -8.68
CA ASP A 58 1.91 -3.44 -9.76
C ASP A 58 1.63 -2.12 -10.52
N GLU A 59 2.42 -1.87 -11.55
CA GLU A 59 2.27 -0.69 -12.41
C GLU A 59 1.00 -0.69 -13.29
N HIS A 60 0.24 -1.79 -13.34
CA HIS A 60 -0.86 -2.03 -14.27
C HIS A 60 -2.22 -2.16 -13.58
N ASP A 61 -2.44 -1.44 -12.48
CA ASP A 61 -3.71 -1.47 -11.71
C ASP A 61 -4.14 -2.88 -11.26
N GLY A 62 -3.20 -3.84 -11.15
CA GLY A 62 -3.49 -5.25 -10.85
C GLY A 62 -4.31 -5.47 -9.57
N SER A 63 -4.22 -4.53 -8.62
CA SER A 63 -4.92 -4.59 -7.33
C SER A 63 -6.44 -4.35 -7.41
N ASP A 64 -6.97 -3.75 -8.48
CA ASP A 64 -8.40 -3.44 -8.58
C ASP A 64 -9.27 -4.71 -8.52
N SER A 65 -8.81 -5.76 -9.23
CA SER A 65 -9.47 -7.06 -9.26
C SER A 65 -9.53 -7.72 -7.86
N ASP A 66 -8.43 -7.67 -7.11
CA ASP A 66 -8.33 -8.21 -5.76
C ASP A 66 -9.16 -7.41 -4.76
N VAL A 67 -9.14 -6.08 -4.83
CA VAL A 67 -9.95 -5.19 -4.00
C VAL A 67 -11.43 -5.48 -4.23
N LYS A 68 -11.84 -5.59 -5.50
CA LYS A 68 -13.20 -5.94 -5.88
C LYS A 68 -13.60 -7.30 -5.31
N ALA A 69 -12.75 -8.33 -5.45
CA ALA A 69 -13.02 -9.66 -4.91
C ALA A 69 -13.20 -9.64 -3.38
N ARG A 70 -12.41 -8.85 -2.65
CA ARG A 70 -12.54 -8.69 -1.20
C ARG A 70 -13.85 -8.00 -0.80
N ILE A 71 -14.26 -6.97 -1.54
CA ILE A 71 -15.53 -6.26 -1.32
C ILE A 71 -16.70 -7.21 -1.57
N ASP A 72 -16.68 -7.96 -2.68
CA ASP A 72 -17.74 -8.90 -3.03
C ASP A 72 -17.88 -9.99 -1.95
N LYS A 73 -16.76 -10.51 -1.43
CA LYS A 73 -16.75 -11.48 -0.32
C LYS A 73 -17.31 -10.88 0.97
N ALA A 74 -16.95 -9.65 1.32
CA ALA A 74 -17.47 -8.97 2.50
C ALA A 74 -18.97 -8.71 2.40
N ARG A 75 -19.46 -8.31 1.21
CA ARG A 75 -20.89 -8.14 0.92
C ARG A 75 -21.65 -9.46 1.09
N ALA A 76 -21.12 -10.55 0.54
CA ALA A 76 -21.73 -11.87 0.69
C ALA A 76 -21.84 -12.31 2.16
N ALA A 77 -20.77 -12.13 2.94
CA ALA A 77 -20.77 -12.44 4.37
C ALA A 77 -21.75 -11.56 5.17
N TYR A 78 -21.85 -10.27 4.83
CA TYR A 78 -22.81 -9.36 5.46
C TYR A 78 -24.26 -9.76 5.19
N LEU A 79 -24.58 -10.15 3.94
CA LEU A 79 -25.92 -10.64 3.60
C LEU A 79 -26.27 -11.94 4.34
N GLN A 80 -25.32 -12.86 4.49
CA GLN A 80 -25.52 -14.05 5.32
C GLN A 80 -25.82 -13.70 6.77
N LEU A 81 -25.08 -12.74 7.34
CA LEU A 81 -25.30 -12.28 8.71
C LEU A 81 -26.68 -11.62 8.88
N GLN A 82 -27.12 -10.80 7.92
CA GLN A 82 -28.47 -10.22 7.95
C GLN A 82 -29.56 -11.28 7.96
N ASN A 83 -29.44 -12.32 7.14
CA ASN A 83 -30.42 -13.42 7.13
C ASN A 83 -30.51 -14.12 8.48
N ILE A 84 -29.38 -14.33 9.17
CA ILE A 84 -29.34 -14.91 10.52
C ILE A 84 -30.03 -13.97 11.53
N TRP A 85 -29.75 -12.66 11.47
CA TRP A 85 -30.37 -11.69 12.37
C TRP A 85 -31.89 -11.57 12.16
N ASN A 86 -32.36 -11.64 10.91
CA ASN A 86 -33.79 -11.58 10.58
C ASN A 86 -34.53 -12.89 10.86
N SER A 87 -33.82 -13.99 11.10
CA SER A 87 -34.39 -15.31 11.42
C SER A 87 -34.75 -15.46 12.91
N LYS A 88 -34.68 -14.39 13.70
CA LYS A 88 -34.99 -14.36 15.13
C LYS A 88 -36.15 -13.42 15.39
#